data_AF-A0A9E6EFS0-F1
#
_entry.id   AF-A0A9E6EFS0-F1
#
_cell.length_a   1.000
_cell.length_b   1.000
_cell.length_c   1.000
_cell.angle_alpha   90.00
_cell.angle_beta   90.00
_cell.angle_gamma   90.00
#
_symmetry.space_group_name_H-M   'P 1'
#
loop_
_entity.id
_entity.type
_entity.pdbx_description
1 polymer ?
#
loop_
_entity_poly.entity_id
_entity_poly.type
_entity_poly.pdbx_seq_one_letter_code
_entity_poly.pdbx_strand_id
1 'polypeptide(L)'
;RDLTVCNPMCCRIGCMYAIKQAQLLMGALPLAEVTIYLIDVRAFGKGYDEFFEQAKGMGVNFVKGKVARIEEAQNGNLQVFYEDLENGKGLVTANHDLAVLSVGLQPNRDLAARVKNLGLQQDALEYIAEVDELGEPGKTHVPGVFVAGAFTAPCDIPDAVVHASAAAAQAACYLSRAQAADKREKPARERA
;
A
#
# COMPACT_ATOMS: atom_id res chain seq x y z
N ARG A 1 -0.99 -5.88 9.01
CA ARG A 1 -1.34 -7.31 8.92
C ARG A 1 -2.34 -7.55 10.02
N ASP A 2 -3.51 -8.06 9.70
CA ASP A 2 -4.53 -8.38 10.67
C ASP A 2 -5.25 -9.66 10.25
N LEU A 3 -4.93 -10.75 10.94
CA LEU A 3 -5.50 -12.07 10.68
C LEU A 3 -6.97 -12.14 11.13
N THR A 4 -7.40 -11.27 12.05
CA THR A 4 -8.78 -11.27 12.55
C THR A 4 -9.78 -10.81 11.50
N VAL A 5 -9.32 -9.99 10.54
CA VAL A 5 -10.10 -9.52 9.38
C VAL A 5 -9.65 -10.18 8.07
N CYS A 6 -9.01 -11.35 8.15
CA CYS A 6 -8.51 -12.11 7.00
C CYS A 6 -7.57 -11.32 6.06
N ASN A 7 -6.79 -10.38 6.60
CA ASN A 7 -5.77 -9.64 5.85
C ASN A 7 -4.36 -9.97 6.34
N PRO A 8 -3.76 -11.08 5.89
CA PRO A 8 -2.42 -11.48 6.31
C PRO A 8 -1.31 -10.57 5.75
N MET A 9 -1.63 -9.73 4.76
CA MET A 9 -0.66 -8.91 4.04
C MET A 9 -0.27 -7.64 4.81
N CYS A 10 0.96 -7.18 4.60
CA CYS A 10 1.35 -5.84 4.99
C CYS A 10 0.94 -4.86 3.89
N CYS A 11 0.29 -3.75 4.24
CA CYS A 11 -0.10 -2.72 3.28
C CYS A 11 1.08 -1.88 2.76
N ARG A 12 2.32 -2.15 3.18
CA ARG A 12 3.60 -1.48 2.85
C ARG A 12 3.71 0.00 3.22
N ILE A 13 2.65 0.79 3.08
CA ILE A 13 2.65 2.25 3.25
C ILE A 13 2.21 2.72 4.64
N GLY A 14 1.60 1.84 5.44
CA GLY A 14 1.03 2.13 6.76
C GLY A 14 1.95 2.90 7.70
N CYS A 15 3.16 2.37 7.90
CA CYS A 15 4.17 2.99 8.76
C CYS A 15 4.53 4.39 8.28
N MET A 16 4.78 4.54 6.97
CA MET A 16 5.32 5.77 6.42
C MET A 16 4.32 6.91 6.40
N TYR A 17 3.05 6.66 6.05
CA TYR A 17 2.07 7.74 6.14
C TYR A 17 1.76 8.10 7.60
N ALA A 18 1.79 7.14 8.54
CA ALA A 18 1.57 7.43 9.95
C ALA A 18 2.67 8.36 10.48
N ILE A 19 3.92 8.05 10.17
CA ILE A 19 5.08 8.89 10.51
C ILE A 19 4.95 10.27 9.83
N LYS A 20 4.55 10.33 8.57
CA LYS A 20 4.33 11.59 7.85
C LYS A 20 3.28 12.46 8.55
N GLN A 21 2.13 11.88 8.89
CA GLN A 21 1.07 12.62 9.58
C GLN A 21 1.52 13.08 10.96
N ALA A 22 2.28 12.27 11.69
CA ALA A 22 2.86 12.65 12.97
C ALA A 22 3.82 13.85 12.83
N GLN A 23 4.74 13.85 11.86
CA GLN A 23 5.62 14.99 11.63
C GLN A 23 4.85 16.26 11.25
N LEU A 24 3.83 16.16 10.40
CA LEU A 24 2.97 17.29 10.05
C LEU A 24 2.25 17.84 11.29
N LEU A 25 1.76 16.96 12.15
CA LEU A 25 1.11 17.34 13.40
C LEU A 25 2.07 18.02 14.37
N MET A 26 3.30 17.51 14.52
CA MET A 26 4.33 18.15 15.35
C MET A 26 4.67 19.57 14.86
N GLY A 27 4.61 19.82 13.55
CA GLY A 27 4.81 21.15 12.98
C GLY A 27 3.60 22.08 13.16
N ALA A 28 2.39 21.54 13.10
CA ALA A 28 1.15 22.31 13.19
C ALA A 28 0.67 22.56 14.63
N LEU A 29 0.90 21.60 15.53
CA LEU A 29 0.50 21.63 16.93
C LEU A 29 1.68 21.15 17.82
N PRO A 30 2.63 22.05 18.14
CA PRO A 30 3.86 21.67 18.85
C PRO A 30 3.66 21.14 20.27
N LEU A 31 2.50 21.40 20.88
CA LEU A 31 2.14 20.92 22.21
C LEU A 31 1.47 19.53 22.19
N ALA A 32 1.20 18.97 21.00
CA ALA A 32 0.60 17.65 20.89
C ALA A 32 1.62 16.56 21.23
N GLU A 33 1.22 15.65 22.11
CA GLU A 33 1.97 14.42 22.37
C GLU A 33 1.51 13.34 21.38
N VAL A 34 2.39 12.97 20.44
CA VAL A 34 2.06 11.98 19.41
C VAL A 34 2.70 10.64 19.73
N THR A 35 1.87 9.60 19.86
CA THR A 35 2.33 8.23 20.08
C THR A 35 1.88 7.31 18.94
N ILE A 36 2.81 6.59 18.33
CA ILE A 36 2.54 5.58 17.30
C ILE A 36 2.76 4.19 17.88
N TYR A 37 1.69 3.41 17.95
CA TYR A 37 1.70 1.99 18.32
C TYR A 37 1.94 1.12 17.08
N LEU A 38 2.97 0.28 17.11
CA LEU A 38 3.33 -0.57 15.98
C LEU A 38 3.99 -1.88 16.43
N ILE A 39 3.91 -2.90 15.58
CA ILE A 39 4.63 -4.18 15.80
C ILE A 39 6.07 -4.07 15.27
N ASP A 40 6.19 -3.64 14.01
CA ASP A 40 7.46 -3.44 13.32
C ASP A 40 7.41 -2.13 12.50
N VAL A 41 8.53 -1.42 12.44
CA VAL A 41 8.69 -0.27 11.54
C VAL A 41 9.15 -0.78 10.18
N ARG A 42 8.44 -0.38 9.12
CA ARG A 42 8.76 -0.79 7.74
C ARG A 42 9.10 0.43 6.88
N ALA A 43 10.30 0.93 7.08
CA ALA A 43 10.86 2.10 6.42
C ALA A 43 11.87 1.68 5.33
N PHE A 44 11.44 0.90 4.34
CA PHE A 44 12.33 0.20 3.40
C PHE A 44 12.72 1.00 2.14
N GLY A 45 12.11 2.16 1.89
CA GLY A 45 12.40 3.01 0.74
C GLY A 45 13.62 3.91 0.96
N LYS A 46 14.16 4.48 -0.11
CA LYS A 46 15.27 5.44 -0.02
C LYS A 46 14.83 6.67 0.78
N GLY A 47 15.56 6.99 1.85
CA GLY A 47 15.24 8.13 2.73
C GLY A 47 14.16 7.82 3.79
N TYR A 48 13.60 6.60 3.82
CA TYR A 48 12.50 6.29 4.72
C TYR A 48 12.97 6.04 6.15
N ASP A 49 14.14 5.43 6.33
CA ASP A 49 14.74 5.22 7.65
C ASP A 49 15.15 6.56 8.27
N GLU A 50 15.76 7.43 7.47
CA GLU A 50 16.10 8.80 7.88
C GLU A 50 14.85 9.61 8.22
N PHE A 51 13.76 9.42 7.48
CA PHE A 51 12.47 10.05 7.77
C PHE A 51 11.87 9.57 9.10
N PHE A 52 12.02 8.27 9.42
CA PHE A 52 11.62 7.70 10.69
C PHE A 52 12.46 8.25 11.86
N GLU A 53 13.79 8.28 11.71
CA GLU A 53 14.70 8.86 12.71
C GLU A 53 14.47 10.36 12.91
N GLN A 54 14.16 11.11 11.85
CA GLN A 54 13.75 12.50 11.96
C GLN A 54 12.48 12.66 12.80
N ALA A 55 11.46 11.80 12.61
CA ALA A 55 10.24 11.86 13.41
C ALA A 55 10.50 11.58 14.89
N LYS A 56 11.38 10.63 15.21
CA LYS A 56 11.85 10.42 16.60
C LYS A 56 12.54 11.67 17.14
N GLY A 57 13.43 12.28 16.37
CA GLY A 57 14.13 13.51 16.75
C GLY A 57 13.20 14.71 16.97
N MET A 58 12.03 14.71 16.32
CA MET A 58 10.96 15.69 16.54
C MET A 58 10.12 15.43 17.80
N GLY A 59 10.33 14.32 18.51
CA GLY A 59 9.61 13.98 19.73
C GLY A 59 8.40 13.05 19.54
N VAL A 60 8.25 12.41 18.37
CA VAL A 60 7.21 11.38 18.19
C VAL A 60 7.58 10.14 18.99
N ASN A 61 6.68 9.70 19.86
CA ASN A 61 6.85 8.51 20.67
C ASN A 61 6.47 7.27 19.85
N PHE A 62 7.37 6.29 19.80
CA PHE A 62 7.10 5.01 19.15
C PHE A 62 7.02 3.93 20.22
N VAL A 63 5.88 3.25 20.28
CA VAL A 63 5.65 2.15 21.21
C VAL A 63 5.57 0.87 20.42
N LYS A 64 6.52 -0.04 20.68
CA LYS A 64 6.48 -1.38 20.11
C LYS A 64 5.42 -2.20 20.83
N GLY A 65 4.21 -2.18 20.30
CA GLY A 65 3.07 -2.82 20.93
C GLY A 65 1.93 -3.12 19.96
N LYS A 66 1.21 -4.20 20.27
CA LYS A 66 0.03 -4.61 19.52
C LYS A 66 -1.22 -4.16 20.26
N VAL A 67 -1.94 -3.20 19.68
CA VAL A 67 -3.23 -2.74 20.22
C VAL A 67 -4.25 -3.88 20.16
N ALA A 68 -4.88 -4.16 21.29
CA ALA A 68 -5.92 -5.19 21.43
C ALA A 68 -7.32 -4.60 21.26
N ARG A 69 -7.59 -3.46 21.90
CA ARG A 69 -8.88 -2.76 21.84
C ARG A 69 -8.73 -1.29 22.25
N ILE A 70 -9.71 -0.49 21.86
CA ILE A 70 -9.85 0.91 22.25
C ILE A 70 -11.25 1.08 22.86
N GLU A 71 -11.33 1.71 24.02
CA GLU A 71 -12.60 2.03 24.68
C GLU A 71 -12.68 3.51 24.99
N GLU A 72 -13.90 4.05 25.02
CA GLU A 72 -14.15 5.41 25.49
C GLU A 72 -14.27 5.41 27.02
N ALA A 73 -13.49 6.28 27.67
CA ALA A 73 -13.55 6.51 29.11
C ALA A 73 -14.70 7.46 29.46
N GLN A 74 -15.08 7.50 30.73
CA GLN A 74 -16.20 8.33 31.22
C GLN A 74 -16.01 9.84 30.95
N ASN A 75 -14.77 10.30 30.79
CA ASN A 75 -14.44 11.69 30.51
C ASN A 75 -14.39 12.02 29.00
N GLY A 76 -14.71 11.07 28.12
CA GLY A 76 -14.64 11.22 26.66
C GLY A 76 -13.25 10.95 26.06
N ASN A 77 -12.24 10.67 26.87
CA ASN A 77 -10.92 10.26 26.37
C ASN A 77 -10.95 8.79 25.93
N LEU A 78 -9.94 8.39 25.17
CA LEU A 78 -9.80 7.03 24.65
C LEU A 78 -8.76 6.26 25.45
N GLN A 79 -9.15 5.09 25.94
CA GLN A 79 -8.28 4.10 26.56
C GLN A 79 -7.81 3.10 25.50
N VAL A 80 -6.51 3.14 25.20
CA VAL A 80 -5.86 2.23 24.27
C VAL A 80 -5.20 1.10 25.06
N PHE A 81 -5.70 -0.11 24.88
CA PHE A 81 -5.18 -1.32 25.50
C PHE A 81 -4.25 -2.01 24.50
N TYR A 82 -2.97 -2.17 24.85
CA TYR A 82 -1.97 -2.76 23.97
C TYR A 82 -1.04 -3.71 24.73
N GLU A 83 -0.55 -4.73 24.04
CA GLU A 83 0.52 -5.60 24.53
C GLU A 83 1.87 -4.89 24.34
N ASP A 84 2.63 -4.69 25.42
CA ASP A 84 3.98 -4.12 25.36
C ASP A 84 4.99 -5.21 24.95
N LEU A 85 5.37 -5.20 23.67
CA LEU A 85 6.26 -6.19 23.07
C LEU A 85 7.74 -5.91 23.34
N GLU A 86 8.08 -4.72 23.84
CA GLU A 86 9.46 -4.33 24.13
C GLU A 86 9.85 -4.71 25.56
N ASN A 87 8.98 -4.41 26.52
CA ASN A 87 9.28 -4.65 27.94
C ASN A 87 8.65 -5.95 28.49
N GLY A 88 7.84 -6.65 27.70
CA GLY A 88 7.20 -7.91 28.11
C GLY A 88 6.20 -7.75 29.26
N LYS A 89 5.64 -6.54 29.44
CA LYS A 89 4.76 -6.20 30.58
C LYS A 89 3.32 -6.74 30.45
N GLY A 90 3.02 -7.51 29.40
CA GLY A 90 1.66 -7.95 29.10
C GLY A 90 0.78 -6.79 28.63
N LEU A 91 -0.50 -6.81 29.01
CA LEU A 91 -1.48 -5.80 28.60
C LEU A 91 -1.30 -4.49 29.39
N VAL A 92 -1.02 -3.41 28.69
CA VAL A 92 -0.86 -2.05 29.22
C VAL A 92 -2.01 -1.16 28.70
N THR A 93 -2.40 -0.15 29.47
CA THR A 93 -3.42 0.83 29.10
C THR A 93 -2.80 2.22 29.03
N ALA A 94 -3.07 2.96 27.96
CA ALA A 94 -2.71 4.36 27.79
C ALA A 94 -3.94 5.21 27.48
N ASN A 95 -3.99 6.43 28.00
CA ASN A 95 -5.07 7.38 27.73
C ASN A 95 -4.64 8.35 26.62
N HIS A 96 -5.53 8.60 25.66
CA HIS A 96 -5.33 9.55 24.56
C HIS A 96 -6.60 10.37 24.35
N ASP A 97 -6.45 11.59 23.86
CA ASP A 97 -7.60 12.44 23.50
C ASP A 97 -8.17 12.08 22.12
N LEU A 98 -7.35 11.48 21.25
CA LEU A 98 -7.72 11.07 19.90
C LEU A 98 -6.93 9.81 19.49
N ALA A 99 -7.60 8.89 18.80
CA ALA A 99 -6.96 7.73 18.18
C ALA A 99 -7.15 7.77 16.66
N VAL A 100 -6.05 7.61 15.93
CA VAL A 100 -6.06 7.54 14.46
C VAL A 100 -5.69 6.12 14.04
N LEU A 101 -6.61 5.44 13.36
CA LEU A 101 -6.36 4.10 12.85
C LEU A 101 -5.59 4.18 11.52
N SER A 102 -4.37 3.65 11.52
CA SER A 102 -3.59 3.47 10.29
C SER A 102 -4.14 2.28 9.50
N VAL A 103 -5.22 2.53 8.75
CA VAL A 103 -5.90 1.51 7.94
C VAL A 103 -5.04 1.02 6.77
N GLY A 104 -5.10 -0.29 6.52
CA GLY A 104 -4.41 -0.93 5.40
C GLY A 104 -5.12 -0.72 4.07
N LEU A 105 -4.47 -1.19 3.00
CA LEU A 105 -5.06 -1.30 1.67
C LEU A 105 -5.61 -2.72 1.45
N GLN A 106 -6.74 -2.78 0.76
CA GLN A 106 -7.38 -4.00 0.28
C GLN A 106 -7.61 -3.90 -1.23
N PRO A 107 -7.70 -5.03 -1.93
CA PRO A 107 -8.01 -5.05 -3.35
C PRO A 107 -9.37 -4.40 -3.61
N ASN A 108 -9.48 -3.68 -4.73
CA ASN A 108 -10.74 -3.07 -5.14
C ASN A 108 -11.66 -4.13 -5.79
N ARG A 109 -12.38 -4.86 -4.94
CA ARG A 109 -13.30 -5.94 -5.35
C ARG A 109 -14.40 -5.48 -6.30
N ASP A 110 -14.93 -4.27 -6.09
CA ASP A 110 -15.98 -3.69 -6.93
C ASP A 110 -15.49 -3.47 -8.36
N LEU A 111 -14.28 -2.91 -8.50
CA LEU A 111 -13.70 -2.69 -9.81
C LEU A 111 -13.27 -4.03 -10.44
N ALA A 112 -12.72 -4.95 -9.66
CA ALA A 112 -12.39 -6.30 -10.12
C ALA A 112 -13.64 -7.04 -10.68
N ALA A 113 -14.79 -6.88 -10.04
CA ALA A 113 -16.06 -7.43 -10.51
C ALA A 113 -16.52 -6.80 -11.84
N ARG A 114 -16.32 -5.49 -12.02
CA ARG A 114 -16.66 -4.78 -13.27
C ARG A 114 -15.81 -5.20 -14.45
N VAL A 115 -14.54 -5.53 -14.21
CA VAL A 115 -13.60 -5.95 -15.25
C VAL A 115 -13.51 -7.47 -15.41
N LYS A 116 -14.33 -8.24 -14.70
CA LYS A 116 -14.36 -9.72 -14.74
C LYS A 116 -14.53 -10.27 -16.16
N ASN A 117 -15.32 -9.58 -16.99
CA ASN A 117 -15.57 -9.96 -18.37
C ASN A 117 -14.34 -9.83 -19.28
N LEU A 118 -13.28 -9.13 -18.83
CA LEU A 118 -12.02 -9.05 -19.57
C LEU A 118 -11.19 -10.34 -19.45
N GLY A 119 -11.55 -11.26 -18.56
CA GLY A 119 -10.77 -12.49 -18.33
C GLY A 119 -9.50 -12.27 -17.51
N LEU A 120 -9.41 -11.15 -16.77
CA LEU A 120 -8.32 -10.89 -15.85
C LEU A 120 -8.30 -11.91 -14.71
N GLN A 121 -7.13 -12.46 -14.42
CA GLN A 121 -6.93 -13.34 -13.28
C GLN A 121 -6.63 -12.51 -12.03
N GLN A 122 -6.91 -13.10 -10.87
CA GLN A 122 -6.59 -12.53 -9.58
C GLN A 122 -5.59 -13.44 -8.86
N ASP A 123 -4.74 -12.85 -8.02
CA ASP A 123 -3.85 -13.59 -7.14
C ASP A 123 -4.61 -14.18 -5.94
N ALA A 124 -3.89 -14.86 -5.04
CA ALA A 124 -4.47 -15.45 -3.84
C ALA A 124 -5.04 -14.43 -2.84
N LEU A 125 -4.75 -13.14 -3.03
CA LEU A 125 -5.18 -12.02 -2.20
C LEU A 125 -6.14 -11.09 -2.96
N GLU A 126 -6.69 -11.55 -4.08
CA GLU A 126 -7.70 -10.89 -4.93
C GLU A 126 -7.23 -9.60 -5.63
N TYR A 127 -5.92 -9.36 -5.70
CA TYR A 127 -5.35 -8.34 -6.58
C TYR A 127 -5.27 -8.86 -8.01
N ILE A 128 -5.16 -7.97 -9.01
CA ILE A 128 -5.02 -8.43 -10.40
C ILE A 128 -3.66 -9.06 -10.59
N ALA A 129 -3.67 -10.31 -11.05
CA ALA A 129 -2.47 -11.11 -11.26
C ALA A 129 -1.71 -10.63 -12.51
N GLU A 130 -0.39 -10.59 -12.36
CA GLU A 130 0.57 -10.32 -13.42
C GLU A 130 1.13 -11.65 -13.95
N VAL A 131 1.53 -11.69 -15.22
CA VAL A 131 2.13 -12.91 -15.83
C VAL A 131 3.48 -13.23 -15.17
N ASP A 132 4.29 -12.20 -14.96
CA ASP A 132 5.58 -12.25 -14.28
C ASP A 132 5.84 -10.88 -13.64
N GLU A 133 5.69 -10.79 -12.33
CA GLU A 133 5.86 -9.54 -11.55
C GLU A 133 7.28 -8.97 -11.66
N LEU A 134 8.30 -9.80 -11.93
CA LEU A 134 9.70 -9.37 -11.99
C LEU A 134 10.15 -9.13 -13.44
N GLY A 135 9.80 -10.04 -14.34
CA GLY A 135 10.22 -9.99 -15.74
C GLY A 135 9.33 -9.12 -16.62
N GLU A 136 8.02 -9.07 -16.36
CA GLU A 136 7.04 -8.37 -17.17
C GLU A 136 6.05 -7.53 -16.33
N PRO A 137 6.53 -6.64 -15.43
CA PRO A 137 5.67 -5.90 -14.50
C PRO A 137 4.63 -5.04 -15.23
N GLY A 138 3.37 -5.28 -14.92
CA GLY A 138 2.18 -4.65 -15.47
C GLY A 138 1.50 -5.47 -16.57
N LYS A 139 2.05 -6.62 -16.96
CA LYS A 139 1.47 -7.48 -17.99
C LYS A 139 0.44 -8.43 -17.41
N THR A 140 -0.77 -8.42 -17.97
CA THR A 140 -1.82 -9.37 -17.58
C THR A 140 -1.86 -10.58 -18.52
N HIS A 141 -2.62 -11.60 -18.15
CA HIS A 141 -2.88 -12.77 -19.01
C HIS A 141 -3.73 -12.45 -20.25
N VAL A 142 -4.33 -11.26 -20.31
CA VAL A 142 -5.20 -10.83 -21.40
C VAL A 142 -4.38 -9.99 -22.37
N PRO A 143 -4.16 -10.46 -23.62
CA PRO A 143 -3.34 -9.72 -24.59
C PRO A 143 -3.87 -8.30 -24.82
N GLY A 144 -2.98 -7.31 -24.74
CA GLY A 144 -3.32 -5.91 -24.93
C GLY A 144 -3.91 -5.21 -23.68
N VAL A 145 -4.11 -5.94 -22.58
CA VAL A 145 -4.54 -5.37 -21.29
C VAL A 145 -3.37 -5.35 -20.31
N PHE A 146 -3.13 -4.19 -19.72
CA PHE A 146 -2.05 -3.94 -18.79
C PHE A 146 -2.61 -3.36 -17.48
N VAL A 147 -1.86 -3.53 -16.41
CA VAL A 147 -2.22 -3.11 -15.05
C VAL A 147 -1.06 -2.33 -14.43
N ALA A 148 -1.34 -1.46 -13.46
CA ALA A 148 -0.31 -0.65 -12.82
C ALA A 148 -0.68 -0.25 -11.39
N GLY A 149 0.34 0.08 -10.61
CA GLY A 149 0.21 0.67 -9.27
C GLY A 149 -0.47 -0.27 -8.27
N ALA A 150 -1.31 0.32 -7.41
CA ALA A 150 -1.92 -0.37 -6.27
C ALA A 150 -2.94 -1.46 -6.63
N PHE A 151 -3.17 -1.68 -7.93
CA PHE A 151 -4.12 -2.67 -8.44
C PHE A 151 -3.56 -4.10 -8.41
N THR A 152 -2.24 -4.24 -8.35
CA THR A 152 -1.56 -5.55 -8.29
C THR A 152 -1.05 -5.89 -6.89
N ALA A 153 -0.71 -4.88 -6.09
CA ALA A 153 -0.43 -5.02 -4.66
C ALA A 153 -0.36 -3.64 -4.00
N PRO A 154 -0.45 -3.51 -2.68
CA PRO A 154 -0.15 -2.26 -1.99
C PRO A 154 1.25 -1.75 -2.34
N CYS A 155 1.35 -0.50 -2.76
CA CYS A 155 2.61 0.14 -3.11
C CYS A 155 2.56 1.63 -2.77
N ASP A 156 3.74 2.25 -2.66
CA ASP A 156 3.84 3.70 -2.49
C ASP A 156 3.81 4.42 -3.85
N ILE A 157 3.84 5.75 -3.80
CA ILE A 157 3.75 6.58 -5.01
C ILE A 157 4.95 6.32 -5.95
N PRO A 158 6.22 6.30 -5.48
CA PRO A 158 7.35 5.97 -6.33
C PRO A 158 7.21 4.61 -7.04
N ASP A 159 6.86 3.56 -6.30
CA ASP A 159 6.65 2.23 -6.86
C ASP A 159 5.52 2.25 -7.91
N ALA A 160 4.41 2.93 -7.62
CA ALA A 160 3.30 3.05 -8.55
C ALA A 160 3.68 3.77 -9.86
N VAL A 161 4.51 4.81 -9.78
CA VAL A 161 5.01 5.55 -10.95
C VAL A 161 5.94 4.67 -11.80
N VAL A 162 6.86 3.93 -11.17
CA VAL A 162 7.74 2.99 -11.87
C VAL A 162 6.92 1.89 -12.54
N HIS A 163 5.97 1.31 -11.81
CA HIS A 163 5.10 0.26 -12.33
C HIS A 163 4.24 0.76 -13.50
N ALA A 164 3.64 1.95 -13.39
CA ALA A 164 2.88 2.56 -14.49
C ALA A 164 3.74 2.85 -15.72
N SER A 165 5.01 3.25 -15.51
CA SER A 165 5.96 3.47 -16.60
C SER A 165 6.28 2.17 -17.34
N ALA A 166 6.45 1.07 -16.61
CA ALA A 166 6.64 -0.26 -17.19
C ALA A 166 5.40 -0.68 -18.01
N ALA A 167 4.20 -0.59 -17.44
CA ALA A 167 2.95 -0.92 -18.12
C ALA A 167 2.76 -0.09 -19.41
N ALA A 168 3.06 1.21 -19.37
CA ALA A 168 2.99 2.09 -20.53
C ALA A 168 3.98 1.68 -21.64
N ALA A 169 5.22 1.35 -21.29
CA ALA A 169 6.23 0.90 -22.24
C ALA A 169 5.83 -0.44 -22.89
N GLN A 170 5.28 -1.37 -22.10
CA GLN A 170 4.77 -2.64 -22.61
C GLN A 170 3.59 -2.45 -23.55
N ALA A 171 2.64 -1.57 -23.20
CA ALA A 171 1.52 -1.23 -24.07
C ALA A 171 1.98 -0.61 -25.40
N ALA A 172 2.94 0.31 -25.36
CA ALA A 172 3.52 0.91 -26.57
C ALA A 172 4.21 -0.14 -27.47
N CYS A 173 4.92 -1.09 -26.87
CA CYS A 173 5.55 -2.22 -27.58
C CYS A 173 4.48 -3.11 -28.24
N TYR A 174 3.39 -3.43 -27.52
CA TYR A 174 2.27 -4.20 -28.04
C TYR A 174 1.63 -3.52 -29.26
N LEU A 175 1.32 -2.22 -29.14
CA LEU A 175 0.74 -1.44 -30.25
C LEU A 175 1.67 -1.38 -31.46
N SER A 176 2.97 -1.17 -31.23
CA SER A 176 3.96 -1.11 -32.31
C SER A 176 4.05 -2.43 -33.09
N ARG A 177 3.99 -3.56 -32.38
CA ARG A 177 3.96 -4.90 -33.00
C ARG A 177 2.67 -5.15 -33.76
N ALA A 178 1.53 -4.75 -33.21
CA ALA A 178 0.23 -4.88 -33.87
C ALA A 178 0.17 -4.06 -35.18
N GLN A 179 0.67 -2.82 -35.18
CA GLN A 179 0.76 -1.99 -36.38
C GLN A 179 1.70 -2.58 -37.44
N ALA A 180 2.82 -3.17 -37.02
CA ALA A 180 3.74 -3.84 -37.94
C ALA A 180 3.12 -5.10 -38.56
N ALA A 181 2.29 -5.83 -37.82
CA ALA A 181 1.55 -6.98 -38.33
C ALA A 181 0.47 -6.57 -39.35
N ASP A 182 -0.35 -5.55 -39.06
CA ASP A 182 -1.37 -5.04 -39.99
C ASP A 182 -0.75 -4.56 -41.33
N LYS A 183 0.40 -3.88 -41.26
CA LYS A 183 1.15 -3.46 -42.46
C LYS A 183 1.73 -4.63 -43.27
N ARG A 184 1.99 -5.79 -42.65
CA ARG A 184 2.48 -7.00 -43.32
C ARG A 184 1.37 -7.86 -43.91
N GLU A 185 0.12 -7.70 -43.47
CA GLU A 185 -1.06 -8.34 -44.05
C GLU A 185 -1.66 -7.55 -45.23
N LYS A 186 -1.50 -6.22 -45.24
CA LYS A 186 -1.91 -5.34 -46.35
C LYS A 186 -1.01 -5.28 -47.63
N PRO A 187 0.21 -5.84 -47.74
CA PRO A 187 1.01 -5.71 -48.95
C PRO A 187 0.71 -6.84 -49.95
N ALA A 188 -0.46 -6.79 -50.61
CA ALA A 188 -0.70 -7.49 -51.88
C ALA A 188 -2.03 -7.10 -52.58
N ARG A 189 -3.04 -6.58 -51.89
CA ARG A 189 -4.39 -6.40 -52.46
C ARG A 189 -4.69 -5.05 -53.13
N GLU A 190 -3.82 -4.05 -53.01
CA GLU A 190 -4.05 -2.69 -53.55
C GLU A 190 -3.04 -2.29 -54.64
N ARG A 191 -2.33 -3.26 -55.22
CA ARG A 191 -1.50 -3.07 -56.42
C ARG A 191 -2.02 -3.93 -57.57
N ALA A 192 -3.23 -3.65 -58.02
CA ALA A 192 -3.81 -4.17 -59.25
C ALA A 192 -4.70 -3.10 -59.88
#